data_AF-A0A6P1FSQ3-F1
#
_entry.id   AF-A0A6P1FSQ3-F1
#
_cell.length_a   1.000
_cell.length_b   1.000
_cell.length_c   1.000
_cell.angle_alpha   90.00
_cell.angle_beta   90.00
_cell.angle_gamma   90.00
#
_symmetry.space_group_name_H-M   'P 1'
#
loop_
_entity.id
_entity.type
_entity.pdbx_description
1 polymer ?
#
loop_
_entity_poly.entity_id
_entity_poly.type
_entity_poly.pdbx_seq_one_letter_code
_entity_poly.pdbx_strand_id
1 'polypeptide(L)' 'MQQQITTVSTFVPAATEEGMRHQFRKIAERDEDLAAHARNGWALAHTATIPGPEGVMFVDTLTRTQQ' A
#
# COMPACT_ATOMS: atom_id res chain seq x y z
N MET A 1 1.10 -17.45 20.49
CA MET A 1 1.15 -17.19 19.02
C MET A 1 -0.24 -16.83 18.49
N GLN A 2 -0.55 -15.54 18.44
CA GLN A 2 -1.76 -15.02 17.79
C GLN A 2 -1.34 -14.33 16.48
N GLN A 3 -1.97 -14.71 15.36
CA GLN A 3 -1.81 -14.02 14.09
C GLN A 3 -2.74 -12.81 14.03
N GLN A 4 -2.22 -11.69 13.54
CA GLN A 4 -2.98 -10.48 13.27
C GLN A 4 -2.87 -10.13 11.80
N ILE A 5 -3.95 -9.61 11.22
CA ILE A 5 -4.04 -9.18 9.83
C ILE A 5 -4.55 -7.74 9.82
N THR A 6 -3.97 -6.90 8.98
CA THR A 6 -4.48 -5.56 8.67
C THR A 6 -4.30 -5.26 7.18
N THR A 7 -4.95 -4.20 6.70
CA THR A 7 -4.82 -3.74 5.32
C THR A 7 -4.46 -2.27 5.24
N VAL A 8 -3.54 -1.91 4.35
CA VAL A 8 -3.26 -0.53 3.95
C VAL A 8 -3.78 -0.36 2.53
N SER A 9 -4.54 0.70 2.28
CA SER A 9 -5.09 0.99 0.94
C SER A 9 -4.56 2.31 0.42
N THR A 10 -4.01 2.29 -0.79
CA THR A 10 -3.49 3.48 -1.47
C THR A 10 -4.11 3.61 -2.84
N PHE A 11 -4.75 4.75 -3.10
CA PHE A 11 -5.19 5.11 -4.44
C PHE A 11 -4.11 5.90 -5.18
N VAL A 12 -3.74 5.42 -6.36
CA VAL A 12 -2.85 6.09 -7.31
C VAL A 12 -3.69 6.51 -8.52
N PRO A 13 -3.95 7.81 -8.73
CA PRO A 13 -4.78 8.26 -9.85
C PRO A 13 -4.13 7.94 -11.19
N ALA A 14 -4.93 7.83 -12.25
CA ALA A 14 -4.44 7.62 -13.61
C ALA A 14 -3.50 8.76 -14.04
N ALA A 15 -2.51 8.44 -14.88
CA ALA A 15 -1.53 9.42 -15.32
C ALA A 15 -2.17 10.37 -16.34
N THR A 16 -2.13 11.67 -16.07
CA THR A 16 -2.14 12.71 -17.10
C THR A 16 -0.70 13.20 -17.32
N GLU A 17 -0.41 13.96 -18.38
CA GLU A 17 0.93 14.51 -18.62
C GLU A 17 1.47 15.32 -17.42
N GLU A 18 0.61 16.04 -16.70
CA GLU A 18 0.95 16.72 -15.44
C GLU A 18 0.89 15.79 -14.20
N GLY A 19 0.07 14.73 -14.27
CA GLY A 19 -0.22 13.81 -13.17
C GLY A 19 0.88 12.79 -12.84
N MET A 20 1.91 12.64 -13.67
CA MET A 20 2.98 11.65 -13.44
C MET A 20 3.74 11.89 -12.13
N ARG A 21 4.05 13.16 -11.82
CA ARG A 21 4.69 13.53 -10.53
C ARG A 21 3.78 13.19 -9.35
N HIS A 22 2.47 13.37 -9.53
CA HIS A 22 1.48 13.04 -8.51
C HIS A 22 1.42 11.53 -8.25
N GLN A 23 1.50 10.70 -9.30
CA GLN A 23 1.58 9.25 -9.16
C GLN A 23 2.83 8.80 -8.40
N PHE A 24 4.01 9.30 -8.78
CA PHE A 24 5.26 8.95 -8.09
C PHE A 24 5.22 9.32 -6.61
N ARG A 25 4.64 10.48 -6.28
CA ARG A 25 4.43 10.87 -4.88
C ARG A 25 3.52 9.87 -4.15
N LYS A 26 2.41 9.43 -4.76
CA LYS A 26 1.51 8.43 -4.14
C LYS A 26 2.17 7.07 -3.95
N ILE A 27 3.03 6.67 -4.87
CA ILE A 27 3.82 5.43 -4.73
C ILE A 27 4.84 5.58 -3.60
N ALA A 28 5.55 6.71 -3.51
CA ALA A 28 6.51 6.96 -2.43
C ALA A 28 5.82 7.00 -1.06
N GLU A 29 4.67 7.66 -0.93
CA GLU A 29 3.85 7.68 0.29
C GLU A 29 3.47 6.25 0.73
N ARG A 30 3.08 5.39 -0.21
CA ARG A 30 2.78 3.98 0.06
C ARG A 30 4.00 3.22 0.57
N ASP A 31 5.15 3.40 -0.05
CA ASP A 31 6.39 2.74 0.37
C ASP A 31 6.80 3.18 1.79
N GLU A 32 6.64 4.46 2.12
CA GLU A 32 6.87 4.99 3.47
C GLU A 32 5.91 4.40 4.51
N ASP A 33 4.62 4.28 4.18
CA ASP A 33 3.61 3.67 5.05
C ASP A 33 3.91 2.18 5.30
N LEU A 34 4.27 1.43 4.26
CA LEU A 34 4.66 0.02 4.40
C LEU A 34 5.93 -0.14 5.24
N ALA A 35 6.92 0.74 5.04
CA ALA A 35 8.13 0.76 5.86
C ALA A 35 7.81 1.10 7.33
N ALA A 36 6.86 2.00 7.60
CA ALA A 36 6.40 2.30 8.95
C ALA A 36 5.73 1.10 9.62
N HIS A 37 4.92 0.32 8.89
CA HIS A 37 4.34 -0.92 9.39
C HIS A 37 5.41 -1.98 9.66
N ALA A 38 6.40 -2.12 8.77
CA ALA A 38 7.52 -3.03 8.93
C ALA A 38 8.31 -2.76 10.22
N ARG A 39 8.57 -1.48 10.54
CA ARG A 39 9.20 -1.08 11.81
C ARG A 39 8.37 -1.47 13.05
N ASN A 40 7.08 -1.70 12.90
CA ASN A 40 6.15 -2.12 13.96
C ASN A 40 5.88 -3.64 13.97
N GLY A 41 6.72 -4.41 13.27
CA GLY A 41 6.68 -5.87 13.26
C GLY A 41 5.63 -6.48 12.31
N TRP A 42 5.03 -5.68 11.43
CA TRP A 42 4.16 -6.18 10.37
C TRP A 42 4.97 -6.58 9.14
N ALA A 43 4.57 -7.67 8.48
CA ALA A 43 5.15 -8.09 7.21
C ALA A 43 4.09 -7.98 6.11
N LEU A 44 4.48 -7.48 4.93
CA LEU A 44 3.63 -7.50 3.75
C LEU A 44 3.44 -8.95 3.28
N ALA A 45 2.20 -9.43 3.31
CA ALA A 45 1.85 -10.79 2.91
C ALA A 45 1.30 -10.84 1.48
N HIS A 46 0.54 -9.82 1.07
CA HIS A 46 -0.06 -9.76 -0.25
C HIS A 46 -0.36 -8.32 -0.68
N THR A 47 -0.28 -8.04 -1.97
CA THR A 47 -0.79 -6.80 -2.58
C THR A 47 -1.83 -7.16 -3.62
N ALA A 48 -3.06 -6.70 -3.43
CA ALA A 48 -4.08 -6.70 -4.48
C ALA A 48 -4.02 -5.37 -5.25
N THR A 49 -4.04 -5.45 -6.58
CA THR A 49 -4.10 -4.30 -7.47
C THR A 49 -5.46 -4.27 -8.16
N ILE A 50 -6.23 -3.23 -7.92
CA ILE A 50 -7.60 -3.08 -8.43
C ILE A 50 -7.60 -1.90 -9.40
N PRO A 51 -7.54 -2.16 -10.73
CA PRO A 51 -7.59 -1.10 -11.72
C PRO A 51 -9.02 -0.54 -11.83
N GLY A 52 -9.12 0.78 -12.01
CA GLY A 52 -10.35 1.50 -12.31
C GLY A 52 -10.09 2.62 -13.33
N PRO A 53 -11.15 3.26 -13.85
CA PRO A 53 -11.02 4.31 -14.87
C PRO A 53 -10.24 5.53 -14.36
N GLU A 54 -10.37 5.86 -13.07
CA GLU A 54 -9.74 7.04 -12.45
C GLU A 54 -8.31 6.77 -11.93
N GLY A 55 -7.87 5.52 -11.96
CA GLY A 55 -6.59 5.10 -11.37
C GLY A 55 -6.61 3.70 -10.82
N VAL A 56 -5.59 3.38 -10.02
CA VAL A 56 -5.35 2.06 -9.46
C VAL A 56 -5.42 2.13 -7.94
N MET A 57 -6.20 1.25 -7.33
CA MET A 57 -6.17 1.02 -5.88
C MET A 57 -5.21 -0.13 -5.58
N PHE A 58 -4.23 0.11 -4.71
CA PHE A 58 -3.41 -0.93 -4.10
C PHE A 58 -3.98 -1.25 -2.72
N VAL A 59 -4.19 -2.52 -2.43
CA VAL A 59 -4.60 -3.02 -1.11
C VAL A 59 -3.53 -3.98 -0.61
N ASP A 60 -2.73 -3.51 0.33
CA ASP A 60 -1.64 -4.26 0.96
C ASP A 60 -2.14 -4.95 2.21
N THR A 61 -2.14 -6.28 2.19
CA THR A 61 -2.45 -7.11 3.35
C THR A 61 -1.17 -7.36 4.13
N LEU A 62 -1.18 -6.96 5.40
CA LEU A 62 -0.07 -7.11 6.31
C LEU A 62 -0.40 -8.11 7.40
N THR A 63 0.57 -8.93 7.78
CA THR A 63 0.45 -9.92 8.86
C THR A 63 1.47 -9.67 9.96
N ARG A 64 1.11 -9.92 11.21
CA ARG A 64 2.02 -9.88 12.35
C ARG A 64 1.75 -11.06 13.28
N THR A 65 2.83 -11.69 13.74
CA THR A 65 2.74 -12.71 14.79
C THR A 65 3.02 -12.06 16.15
N GLN A 66 2.06 -12.11 17.07
CA GLN A 66 2.33 -11.81 18.48
C GLN A 66 2.73 -13.11 19.19
N GLN A 67 3.85 -13.08 19.90
CA GLN A 67 4.30 -14.20 20.72
C GLN A 67 3.43 -14.33 21.97
#